data_AF-A0A7Y0BE55-F1
#
_entry.id   AF-A0A7Y0BE55-F1
#
_cell.length_a   1.000
_cell.length_b   1.000
_cell.length_c   1.000
_cell.angle_alpha   90.00
_cell.angle_beta   90.00
_cell.angle_gamma   90.00
#
_symmetry.space_group_name_H-M   'P 1'
#
loop_
_entity.id
_entity.type
_entity.pdbx_description
1 polymer ?
#
loop_
_entity_poly.entity_id
_entity_poly.type
_entity_poly.pdbx_seq_one_letter_code
_entity_poly.pdbx_strand_id
1 'polypeptide(L)' 'MEHGTDPTPDIPDGTLRRAADGTLWRTAGQTSSGEQLYVLDGVDIATCPMWVRERETLLAELTGGPLTPVTDRGAAA' A
#
# COMPACT_ATOMS: atom_id res chain seq x y z
N MET A 1 15.52 27.84 7.35
CA MET A 1 15.96 26.46 7.11
C MET A 1 14.75 25.76 6.52
N GLU A 2 14.76 25.63 5.19
CA GLU A 2 13.61 25.16 4.42
C GLU A 2 13.62 23.63 4.50
N HIS A 3 12.74 23.06 5.32
CA HIS A 3 12.49 21.63 5.28
C HIS A 3 11.71 21.35 3.99
N GLY A 4 12.45 21.12 2.91
CA GLY A 4 11.95 20.47 1.70
C GLY A 4 11.48 19.07 2.06
N THR A 5 10.28 18.98 2.60
CA THR A 5 9.55 17.72 2.70
C THR A 5 8.97 17.52 1.32
N ASP A 6 9.68 16.74 0.50
CA ASP A 6 9.11 16.19 -0.73
C ASP A 6 7.77 15.55 -0.34
N PRO A 7 6.63 16.00 -0.90
CA PRO A 7 5.34 15.43 -0.56
C PRO A 7 5.31 14.05 -1.21
N THR A 8 5.76 13.04 -0.46
CA THR A 8 5.37 11.67 -0.76
C THR A 8 3.85 11.72 -0.93
N PRO A 9 3.32 11.30 -2.10
CA PRO A 9 1.90 11.47 -2.38
C PRO A 9 1.10 10.91 -1.21
N ASP A 10 0.21 11.74 -0.64
CA ASP A 10 -0.71 11.33 0.40
C ASP A 10 -1.70 10.34 -0.24
N ILE A 11 -1.35 9.05 -0.19
CA ILE A 11 -2.20 7.98 -0.72
C ILE A 11 -3.18 7.63 0.41
N PRO A 12 -4.48 7.81 0.22
CA PRO A 12 -5.45 7.56 1.28
C PRO A 12 -5.43 6.08 1.66
N ASP A 13 -5.61 5.81 2.95
CA ASP A 13 -5.76 4.47 3.48
C ASP A 13 -6.93 3.72 2.84
N GLY A 14 -6.75 2.41 2.65
CA GLY A 14 -7.73 1.55 2.00
C GLY A 14 -7.70 1.57 0.46
N THR A 15 -6.78 2.33 -0.15
CA THR A 15 -6.55 2.30 -1.61
C THR A 15 -6.02 0.94 -2.04
N LEU A 16 -6.68 0.31 -3.01
CA LEU A 16 -6.32 -1.01 -3.50
C LEU A 16 -5.16 -0.95 -4.50
N ARG A 17 -4.19 -1.83 -4.31
CA ARG A 17 -3.04 -2.07 -5.16
C ARG A 17 -2.99 -3.55 -5.56
N ARG A 18 -2.51 -3.82 -6.77
CA ARG A 18 -2.25 -5.17 -7.26
C ARG A 18 -0.76 -5.39 -7.39
N ALA A 19 -0.26 -6.44 -6.76
CA ALA A 19 1.10 -6.91 -6.89
C ALA A 19 1.32 -7.66 -8.21
N ALA A 20 2.58 -7.90 -8.58
CA ALA A 20 2.93 -8.54 -9.86
C ALA A 20 2.49 -10.00 -9.96
N ASP A 21 2.36 -10.69 -8.82
CA ASP A 21 1.79 -12.04 -8.70
C ASP A 21 0.24 -12.08 -8.78
N GLY A 22 -0.40 -10.90 -8.85
CA GLY A 22 -1.86 -10.75 -8.88
C GLY A 22 -2.50 -10.56 -7.51
N THR A 23 -1.74 -10.69 -6.41
CA THR A 23 -2.23 -10.50 -5.05
C THR A 23 -2.69 -9.06 -4.82
N LEU A 24 -3.80 -8.89 -4.10
CA LEU A 24 -4.37 -7.59 -3.80
C LEU A 24 -3.97 -7.11 -2.40
N TRP A 25 -3.54 -5.87 -2.33
CA TRP A 25 -3.07 -5.20 -1.12
C TRP A 25 -3.76 -3.85 -0.97
N ARG A 26 -3.95 -3.38 0.26
CA ARG A 26 -4.51 -2.06 0.55
C ARG A 26 -3.51 -1.21 1.31
N THR A 27 -3.47 0.08 1.00
CA THR A 27 -2.73 1.05 1.82
C THR A 27 -3.24 1.03 3.26
N ALA A 28 -2.33 1.04 4.21
CA ALA A 28 -2.61 0.89 5.63
C ALA A 28 -1.67 1.77 6.47
N GLY A 29 -1.51 3.02 6.08
CA GLY A 29 -0.78 4.05 6.78
C GLY A 29 0.66 4.17 6.30
N GLN A 30 1.45 4.95 7.03
CA GLN A 30 2.84 5.22 6.71
C GLN A 30 3.72 5.00 7.93
N THR A 31 4.98 4.63 7.71
CA THR A 31 6.00 4.65 8.76
C THR A 31 6.34 6.10 9.13
N SER A 32 7.03 6.30 10.25
CA SER A 32 7.54 7.64 10.64
C SER A 32 8.52 8.24 9.62
N SER A 33 9.06 7.43 8.71
CA SER A 33 9.92 7.85 7.61
C SER A 33 9.15 8.19 6.32
N GLY A 34 7.81 8.10 6.34
CA GLY A 34 6.94 8.39 5.20
C GLY A 34 6.69 7.21 4.26
N GLU A 35 7.19 6.01 4.59
CA GLU A 35 7.02 4.85 3.71
C GLU A 35 5.62 4.29 3.80
N GLN A 36 4.99 4.07 2.64
CA GLN A 36 3.67 3.47 2.55
C GLN A 36 3.68 2.03 3.03
N LEU A 37 2.75 1.74 3.94
CA LEU A 37 2.47 0.40 4.45
C LEU A 37 1.23 -0.18 3.77
N TYR A 38 1.20 -1.50 3.69
CA TYR A 38 0.20 -2.27 2.99
C TYR A 38 -0.27 -3.48 3.81
N VAL A 39 -1.53 -3.87 3.66
CA VAL A 39 -2.10 -5.11 4.20
C VAL A 39 -2.81 -5.88 3.10
N LEU A 40 -2.95 -7.19 3.23
CA LEU A 40 -3.72 -8.00 2.29
C LEU A 40 -5.17 -7.50 2.18
N ASP A 41 -5.75 -7.54 0.98
CA ASP A 41 -7.17 -7.27 0.80
C ASP A 41 -8.02 -8.22 1.66
N GLY A 42 -8.99 -7.65 2.39
CA GLY A 42 -9.81 -8.38 3.36
C GLY A 42 -9.32 -8.31 4.80
N VAL A 43 -8.10 -7.82 5.06
CA VAL A 43 -7.63 -7.49 6.41
C VAL A 43 -8.19 -6.13 6.83
N ASP A 44 -8.79 -6.07 8.02
CA ASP A 44 -9.30 -4.82 8.59
C ASP A 44 -8.13 -3.96 9.11
N ILE A 45 -7.91 -2.82 8.47
CA ILE A 45 -6.84 -1.87 8.80
C ILE A 45 -6.97 -1.33 10.23
N ALA A 46 -8.20 -1.17 10.73
CA ALA A 46 -8.46 -0.59 12.05
C ALA A 46 -8.01 -1.50 13.20
N THR A 47 -8.07 -2.81 12.99
CA THR A 47 -7.68 -3.83 13.98
C THR A 47 -6.33 -4.48 13.66
N CYS A 48 -5.79 -4.26 12.46
CA CYS A 48 -4.51 -4.78 12.04
C CYS A 48 -3.33 -3.99 12.66
N PRO A 49 -2.51 -4.62 13.50
CA PRO A 49 -1.36 -3.96 14.11
C PRO A 49 -0.25 -3.68 13.08
N MET A 50 0.58 -2.67 13.34
CA MET A 50 1.59 -2.20 12.38
C MET A 50 2.59 -3.28 11.93
N TRP A 51 2.90 -4.28 12.77
CA TRP A 51 3.86 -5.34 12.45
C TRP A 51 3.33 -6.38 11.45
N VAL A 52 2.03 -6.37 11.14
CA VAL A 52 1.41 -7.19 10.08
C VAL A 52 1.41 -6.44 8.73
N ARG A 53 1.76 -5.15 8.74
CA ARG A 53 1.75 -4.31 7.56
C ARG A 53 3.12 -4.35 6.88
N GLU A 54 3.11 -4.53 5.57
CA GLU A 54 4.32 -4.69 4.77
C GLU A 54 4.65 -3.41 4.01
N ARG A 55 5.94 -3.15 3.80
CA ARG A 55 6.41 -2.00 3.02
C ARG A 55 6.30 -2.29 1.53
N GLU A 56 6.06 -1.26 0.71
CA GLU A 56 5.97 -1.40 -0.75
C GLU A 56 7.17 -2.14 -1.36
N THR A 57 8.38 -1.75 -0.96
CA THR A 57 9.63 -2.31 -1.48
C THR A 57 9.71 -3.81 -1.23
N LEU A 58 9.35 -4.25 -0.02
CA LEU A 58 9.37 -5.67 0.33
C LEU A 58 8.32 -6.44 -0.46
N LEU A 59 7.11 -5.89 -0.61
CA LEU A 59 6.08 -6.52 -1.43
C LEU A 59 6.51 -6.63 -2.90
N ALA A 60 7.18 -5.61 -3.44
CA ALA A 60 7.66 -5.64 -4.80
C ALA A 60 8.73 -6.73 -5.01
N GLU A 61 9.64 -6.91 -4.04
CA GLU A 61 10.64 -7.97 -4.04
C GLU A 61 10.00 -9.36 -3.93
N LEU A 62 9.04 -9.54 -3.02
CA LEU A 62 8.38 -10.82 -2.77
C LEU A 62 7.46 -11.27 -3.92
N THR A 63 6.80 -10.31 -4.57
CA THR A 63 5.81 -10.58 -5.62
C THR A 63 6.37 -10.48 -7.04
N GLY A 64 7.63 -10.05 -7.17
CA GLY A 64 8.35 -10.01 -8.44
C GLY A 64 8.12 -8.75 -9.29
N GLY A 65 7.62 -7.67 -8.69
CA GLY A 65 7.44 -6.40 -9.40
C GLY A 65 6.66 -5.34 -8.60
N PRO A 66 6.63 -4.10 -9.09
CA PRO A 66 6.00 -2.98 -8.38
C PRO A 66 4.49 -3.16 -8.23
N LEU A 67 3.95 -2.58 -7.16
CA LEU A 67 2.51 -2.54 -6.92
C LEU A 67 1.85 -1.53 -7.85
N THR A 68 0.72 -1.92 -8.46
CA THR A 68 -0.03 -1.10 -9.41
C THR A 68 -1.36 -0.64 -8.81
N PRO A 69 -1.75 0.65 -8.92
CA PRO A 69 -3.06 1.10 -8.46
C PRO A 69 -4.20 0.40 -9.20
N VAL A 70 -5.18 -0.10 -8.45
CA VAL A 70 -6.41 -0.65 -9.02
C VAL A 70 -7.42 0.49 -9.12
N THR A 71 -7.51 1.11 -10.30
CA THR A 71 -8.43 2.22 -10.58
C THR A 71 -9.84 1.75 -10.94
N ASP A 72 -10.00 0.48 -11.31
CA ASP A 72 -11.28 -0.13 -11.62
C ASP A 72 -11.40 -1.41 -10.80
N ARG A 73 -12.18 -1.37 -9.71
CA ARG A 73 -12.65 -2.58 -9.06
C ARG A 73 -13.79 -3.09 -9.93
N GLY A 74 -13.45 -3.63 -11.10
CA GLY A 74 -14.36 -4.19 -12.10
C GLY A 74 -15.82 -4.01 -11.73
N ALA A 75 -16.46 -2.96 -12.25
CA ALA A 75 -17.90 -3.00 -12.43
C ALA A 75 -18.16 -4.31 -13.18
N ALA A 76 -18.59 -5.34 -12.43
CA ALA A 76 -19.05 -6.57 -13.03
C ALA A 76 -20.21 -6.17 -13.93
N ALA A 77 -19.98 -6.26 -15.24
CA ALA A 77 -21.00 -6.18 -16.26
C ALA A 77 -22.01 -7.32 -16.08
#